data_AF-A0A124BZ02-F1
#
_entry.id   AF-A0A124BZ02-F1
#
_cell.length_a   1.000
_cell.length_b   1.000
_cell.length_c   1.000
_cell.angle_alpha   90.00
_cell.angle_beta   90.00
_cell.angle_gamma   90.00
#
_symmetry.space_group_name_H-M   'P 1'
#
loop_
_entity.id
_entity.type
_entity.pdbx_description
1 polymer ?
#
loop_
_entity_poly.entity_id
_entity_poly.type
_entity_poly.pdbx_seq_one_letter_code
_entity_poly.pdbx_strand_id
1 'polypeptide(L)'
;MTSYGLLDQPDEDGLHKSRLLNVEEKPFKRISKRLLNNDSIVVSNATLPPTPPPDGADDDATAAAEAEKQKRLEEWRHFREDVALDFAAFEGSIARIQFLLTSNEKERERYATEKLRILDTMQSVRDNTAELRVQLEEAQRLLALRKSYDELAEKITSNRLLKPREDQQANLQKLQAEITELEKESKDYAHTWSERREQFGRIVEEGMQLRRLIRDEKEEVERREGMQEEEDGDDGDVPSKGKSSGANTPRHESDSLTPSQHGHDDLGRSPAGLQVEKTGTAGAVSPLRQMTAVDDENKITPDQDTSMEDEGEVPEELEEGEEVQDDRADKMDTT
;
A
#
# COMPACT_ATOMS: atom_id res chain seq x y z
N MET A 1 -18.74 37.61 0.22
CA MET A 1 -17.76 37.81 -0.86
C MET A 1 -18.03 39.18 -1.46
N THR A 2 -17.15 40.14 -1.22
CA THR A 2 -17.23 41.47 -1.85
C THR A 2 -17.11 41.28 -3.35
N SER A 3 -18.19 41.52 -4.08
CA SER A 3 -18.17 41.52 -5.54
C SER A 3 -17.32 42.70 -5.99
N TYR A 4 -16.13 42.44 -6.53
CA TYR A 4 -15.35 43.43 -7.27
C TYR A 4 -16.10 43.74 -8.59
N GLY A 5 -17.14 44.56 -8.48
CA GLY A 5 -17.87 45.12 -9.63
C GLY A 5 -17.06 46.23 -10.30
N LEU A 6 -17.46 46.61 -11.52
CA LEU A 6 -16.96 47.84 -12.12
C LEU A 6 -17.31 49.02 -11.21
N LEU A 7 -16.36 49.93 -11.04
CA LEU A 7 -16.54 51.15 -10.26
C LEU A 7 -17.44 52.12 -11.02
N ASP A 8 -18.19 52.97 -10.32
CA ASP A 8 -18.95 54.04 -10.96
C ASP A 8 -17.96 55.09 -11.54
N GLN A 9 -18.32 55.70 -12.67
CA GLN A 9 -17.48 56.69 -13.37
C GLN A 9 -16.82 57.75 -12.47
N PRO A 10 -17.51 58.41 -11.51
CA PRO A 10 -16.87 59.40 -10.64
C PRO A 10 -15.80 58.79 -9.72
N ASP A 11 -15.99 57.55 -9.26
CA ASP A 11 -15.05 56.87 -8.40
C ASP A 11 -13.85 56.36 -9.21
N GLU A 12 -14.06 55.94 -10.46
CA GLU A 12 -13.00 55.59 -11.40
C GLU A 12 -12.13 56.80 -11.73
N ASP A 13 -12.74 57.95 -12.04
CA ASP A 13 -12.05 59.21 -12.27
C ASP A 13 -11.26 59.67 -11.02
N GLY A 14 -11.84 59.50 -9.83
CA GLY A 14 -11.18 59.75 -8.55
C GLY A 14 -9.95 58.85 -8.35
N LEU A 15 -10.06 57.57 -8.71
CA LEU A 15 -8.97 56.62 -8.65
C LEU A 15 -7.87 56.96 -9.67
N HIS A 16 -8.22 57.33 -10.90
CA HIS A 16 -7.25 57.80 -11.89
C HIS A 16 -6.49 59.04 -11.42
N LYS A 17 -7.19 59.98 -10.78
CA LYS A 17 -6.57 61.18 -10.20
C LYS A 17 -5.62 60.83 -9.05
N SER A 18 -5.95 59.84 -8.24
CA SER A 18 -5.07 59.36 -7.14
C SER A 18 -3.87 58.54 -7.63
N ARG A 19 -4.01 57.88 -8.79
CA ARG A 19 -2.98 57.03 -9.40
C ARG A 19 -1.93 57.79 -10.18
N LEU A 20 -2.25 58.97 -10.70
CA LEU A 20 -1.28 59.78 -11.43
C LEU A 20 -0.16 60.20 -10.48
N LEU A 21 1.06 59.71 -10.71
CA LEU A 21 2.17 60.05 -9.84
C LEU A 21 2.53 61.53 -10.02
N ASN A 22 3.02 62.16 -8.96
CA ASN A 22 3.56 63.53 -9.02
C ASN A 22 4.64 63.69 -10.12
N VAL A 23 5.33 62.62 -10.48
CA VAL A 23 6.35 62.61 -11.55
C VAL A 23 5.73 62.77 -12.93
N GLU A 24 4.50 62.31 -13.13
CA GLU A 24 3.75 62.37 -14.39
C GLU A 24 2.92 63.66 -14.48
N GLU A 25 2.39 64.14 -13.36
CA GLU A 25 1.55 65.35 -13.32
C GLU A 25 2.36 66.65 -13.41
N LYS A 26 3.56 66.69 -12.81
CA LYS A 26 4.39 67.91 -12.76
C LYS A 26 4.81 68.45 -14.13
N PRO A 27 5.28 67.64 -15.10
CA PRO A 27 5.60 68.13 -16.45
C PRO A 27 4.38 68.76 -17.12
N PHE A 28 3.22 68.11 -17.05
CA PHE A 28 1.97 68.64 -17.62
C PHE A 28 1.55 69.98 -16.99
N LYS A 29 1.61 70.08 -15.65
CA LYS A 29 1.31 71.33 -14.93
C LYS A 29 2.31 72.45 -15.27
N ARG A 30 3.61 72.13 -15.42
CA ARG A 30 4.65 73.10 -15.78
C ARG A 30 4.42 73.66 -17.18
N ILE A 31 4.19 72.81 -18.18
CA ILE A 31 3.87 73.23 -19.55
C ILE A 31 2.61 74.10 -19.56
N SER A 32 1.55 73.63 -18.90
CA SER A 32 0.28 74.36 -18.83
C SER A 32 0.45 75.75 -18.20
N LYS A 33 1.16 75.84 -17.06
CA LYS A 33 1.44 77.12 -16.40
C LYS A 33 2.33 78.01 -17.26
N ARG A 34 3.32 77.46 -17.95
CA ARG A 34 4.28 78.24 -18.74
C ARG A 34 3.70 78.77 -20.04
N LEU A 35 2.76 78.04 -20.67
CA LEU A 35 2.16 78.42 -21.95
C LEU A 35 0.82 79.16 -21.81
N LEU A 36 0.00 78.81 -20.81
CA LEU A 36 -1.39 79.28 -20.71
C LEU A 36 -1.62 80.30 -19.59
N ASN A 37 -0.64 80.54 -18.72
CA ASN A 37 -0.79 81.58 -17.70
C ASN A 37 -0.79 82.97 -18.35
N ASN A 38 -1.57 83.89 -17.82
CA ASN A 38 -1.71 85.25 -18.35
C ASN A 38 -0.38 86.03 -18.36
N ASP A 39 0.52 85.71 -17.42
CA ASP A 39 1.86 86.32 -17.33
C ASP A 39 2.88 85.66 -18.28
N SER A 40 2.47 84.68 -19.09
CA SER A 40 3.36 84.01 -20.04
C SER A 40 3.78 84.97 -21.15
N ILE A 41 5.05 84.90 -21.54
CA ILE A 41 5.63 85.65 -22.66
C ILE A 41 4.85 85.41 -23.97
N VAL A 42 4.21 84.25 -24.12
CA VAL A 42 3.37 83.92 -25.31
C VAL A 42 2.07 84.72 -25.29
N VAL A 43 1.42 84.83 -24.13
CA VAL A 43 0.13 85.50 -23.97
C VAL A 43 0.32 87.03 -23.94
N SER A 44 1.33 87.51 -23.22
CA SER A 44 1.61 88.95 -23.10
C SER A 44 2.07 89.57 -24.43
N ASN A 45 2.96 88.91 -25.18
CA ASN A 45 3.41 89.41 -26.48
C ASN A 45 2.35 89.32 -27.58
N ALA A 46 1.36 88.43 -27.46
CA ALA A 46 0.24 88.36 -28.39
C ALA A 46 -0.74 89.56 -28.23
N THR A 47 -0.73 90.20 -27.05
CA THR A 47 -1.64 91.31 -26.72
C THR A 47 -1.04 92.71 -26.94
N LEU A 48 0.26 92.81 -27.22
CA LEU A 48 0.94 94.08 -27.46
C LEU A 48 0.88 94.46 -28.95
N PRO A 49 0.27 95.61 -29.32
CA PRO A 49 0.31 96.07 -30.70
C PRO A 49 1.75 96.46 -31.09
N PRO A 50 2.18 96.21 -32.34
CA PRO A 50 3.48 96.68 -32.81
C PRO A 50 3.50 98.21 -32.79
N THR A 51 4.18 98.80 -31.81
CA THR A 51 4.35 100.25 -31.74
C THR A 51 5.37 100.70 -32.78
N PRO A 52 5.05 101.70 -33.63
CA PRO A 52 5.98 102.25 -34.61
C PRO A 52 7.19 102.90 -33.91
N PRO A 53 8.38 102.94 -34.55
CA PRO A 53 9.56 103.57 -33.96
C PRO A 53 9.32 105.06 -33.70
N PRO A 54 9.77 105.62 -32.56
CA PRO A 54 9.65 107.05 -32.29
C PRO A 54 10.56 107.86 -33.24
N ASP A 55 9.95 108.76 -34.03
CA ASP A 55 10.68 109.75 -34.82
C ASP A 55 11.29 110.81 -33.88
N GLY A 56 12.61 110.73 -33.64
CA GLY A 56 13.39 111.75 -32.94
C GLY A 56 13.87 111.40 -31.52
N ALA A 57 14.43 110.20 -31.32
CA ALA A 57 15.00 109.79 -30.03
C ALA A 57 16.47 110.24 -29.89
N ASP A 58 16.81 110.86 -28.75
CA ASP A 58 18.19 111.12 -28.33
C ASP A 58 19.04 109.83 -28.34
N ASP A 59 20.36 109.94 -28.58
CA ASP A 59 21.29 108.78 -28.62
C ASP A 59 21.23 107.91 -27.34
N ASP A 60 20.87 108.50 -26.18
CA ASP A 60 20.65 107.76 -24.93
C ASP A 60 19.32 106.97 -24.91
N ALA A 61 18.28 107.47 -25.59
CA ALA A 61 16.98 106.81 -25.69
C ALA A 61 16.99 105.65 -26.69
N THR A 62 17.81 105.73 -27.74
CA THR A 62 18.03 104.63 -28.70
C THR A 62 18.85 103.51 -28.05
N ALA A 63 19.92 103.83 -27.30
CA ALA A 63 20.70 102.85 -26.54
C ALA A 63 19.87 102.12 -25.47
N ALA A 64 18.97 102.83 -24.77
CA ALA A 64 18.06 102.21 -23.80
C ALA A 64 17.05 101.25 -24.46
N ALA A 65 16.52 101.61 -25.63
CA ALA A 65 15.60 100.77 -26.39
C ALA A 65 16.30 99.51 -26.96
N GLU A 66 17.57 99.63 -27.39
CA GLU A 66 18.38 98.50 -27.82
C GLU A 66 18.71 97.53 -26.67
N ALA A 67 19.05 98.07 -25.49
CA ALA A 67 19.26 97.27 -24.29
C ALA A 67 17.99 96.50 -23.86
N GLU A 68 16.82 97.14 -23.91
CA GLU A 68 15.54 96.48 -23.63
C GLU A 68 15.22 95.38 -24.65
N LYS A 69 15.48 95.64 -25.95
CA LYS A 69 15.32 94.65 -27.01
C LYS A 69 16.22 93.44 -26.79
N GLN A 70 17.47 93.65 -26.40
CA GLN A 70 18.42 92.57 -26.13
C GLN A 70 18.00 91.74 -24.91
N LYS A 71 17.52 92.38 -23.85
CA LYS A 71 16.95 91.72 -22.67
C LYS A 71 15.75 90.84 -23.04
N ARG A 72 14.81 91.34 -23.86
CA ARG A 72 13.67 90.56 -24.35
C ARG A 72 14.11 89.34 -25.19
N LEU A 73 15.16 89.48 -26.00
CA LEU A 73 15.70 88.36 -26.78
C LEU A 73 16.36 87.28 -25.91
N GLU A 74 17.00 87.67 -24.80
CA GLU A 74 17.55 86.74 -23.82
C GLU A 74 16.44 86.03 -23.03
N GLU A 75 15.43 86.77 -22.58
CA GLU A 75 14.23 86.21 -21.95
C GLU A 75 13.51 85.21 -22.86
N TRP A 76 13.39 85.52 -24.16
CA TRP A 76 12.81 84.62 -25.16
C TRP A 76 13.67 83.36 -25.38
N ARG A 77 15.00 83.48 -25.36
CA ARG A 77 15.91 82.33 -25.47
C ARG A 77 15.75 81.40 -24.28
N HIS A 78 15.80 81.92 -23.06
CA HIS A 78 15.59 81.13 -21.84
C HIS A 78 14.21 80.50 -21.78
N PHE A 79 13.17 81.24 -22.18
CA PHE A 79 11.82 80.70 -22.27
C PHE A 79 11.74 79.51 -23.23
N ARG A 80 12.37 79.61 -24.41
CA ARG A 80 12.39 78.52 -25.39
C ARG A 80 13.12 77.28 -24.85
N GLU A 81 14.26 77.48 -24.18
CA GLU A 81 15.02 76.39 -23.54
C GLU A 81 14.19 75.69 -22.47
N ASP A 82 13.57 76.46 -21.57
CA ASP A 82 12.71 75.95 -20.52
C ASP A 82 11.51 75.17 -21.07
N VAL A 83 10.85 75.70 -22.11
CA VAL A 83 9.73 75.02 -22.79
C VAL A 83 10.21 73.69 -23.39
N ALA A 84 11.38 73.68 -24.04
CA ALA A 84 11.93 72.45 -24.62
C ALA A 84 12.23 71.39 -23.54
N LEU A 85 12.78 71.80 -22.39
CA LEU A 85 13.03 70.91 -21.25
C LEU A 85 11.73 70.38 -20.63
N ASP A 86 10.71 71.24 -20.50
CA ASP A 86 9.41 70.84 -19.97
C ASP A 86 8.70 69.84 -20.92
N PHE A 87 8.77 70.04 -22.24
CA PHE A 87 8.25 69.08 -23.24
C PHE A 87 9.02 67.76 -23.26
N ALA A 88 10.35 67.78 -23.14
CA ALA A 88 11.14 66.57 -23.04
C ALA A 88 10.79 65.76 -21.78
N ALA A 89 10.57 66.44 -20.64
CA ALA A 89 10.10 65.79 -19.42
C ALA A 89 8.69 65.21 -19.57
N PHE A 90 7.81 65.88 -20.32
CA PHE A 90 6.46 65.39 -20.60
C PHE A 90 6.46 64.18 -21.54
N GLU A 91 7.27 64.20 -22.61
CA GLU A 91 7.47 63.04 -23.49
C GLU A 91 7.95 61.82 -22.70
N GLY A 92 8.92 62.01 -21.80
CA GLY A 92 9.38 60.95 -20.90
C GLY A 92 8.26 60.40 -19.99
N SER A 93 7.36 61.26 -19.51
CA SER A 93 6.20 60.80 -18.72
C SER A 93 5.20 59.98 -19.55
N ILE A 94 4.96 60.35 -20.81
CA ILE A 94 4.09 59.59 -21.73
C ILE A 94 4.69 58.22 -22.02
N ALA A 95 5.98 58.17 -22.35
CA ALA A 95 6.67 56.91 -22.64
C ALA A 95 6.63 55.95 -21.44
N ARG A 96 6.81 56.48 -20.23
CA ARG A 96 6.66 55.70 -18.98
C ARG A 96 5.25 55.14 -18.84
N ILE A 97 4.21 55.94 -19.04
CA ILE A 97 2.81 55.48 -18.94
C ILE A 97 2.53 54.36 -19.95
N GLN A 98 3.03 54.49 -21.18
CA GLN A 98 2.90 53.45 -22.22
C GLN A 98 3.64 52.16 -21.84
N PHE A 99 4.85 52.28 -21.29
CA PHE A 99 5.58 51.11 -20.80
C PHE A 99 4.85 50.42 -19.64
N LEU A 100 4.32 51.20 -18.69
CA LEU A 100 3.53 50.65 -17.58
C LEU A 100 2.25 49.97 -18.08
N LEU A 101 1.56 50.54 -19.06
CA LEU A 101 0.37 49.94 -19.66
C LEU A 101 0.71 48.57 -20.27
N THR A 102 1.70 48.53 -21.17
CA THR A 102 2.11 47.28 -21.84
C THR A 102 2.67 46.24 -20.87
N SER A 103 3.42 46.67 -19.84
CA SER A 103 3.90 45.80 -18.78
C SER A 103 2.74 45.21 -17.96
N ASN A 104 1.75 46.04 -17.60
CA ASN A 104 0.58 45.58 -16.85
C ASN A 104 -0.29 44.63 -17.67
N GLU A 105 -0.44 44.85 -18.98
CA GLU A 105 -1.15 43.94 -19.87
C GLU A 105 -0.51 42.55 -19.88
N LYS A 106 0.82 42.48 -20.05
CA LYS A 106 1.57 41.22 -19.99
C LYS A 106 1.45 40.53 -18.64
N GLU A 107 1.51 41.28 -17.54
CA GLU A 107 1.36 40.70 -16.21
C GLU A 107 -0.05 40.16 -15.98
N ARG A 108 -1.09 40.85 -16.50
CA ARG A 108 -2.47 40.35 -16.47
C ARG A 108 -2.64 39.07 -17.29
N GLU A 109 -2.03 38.98 -18.47
CA GLU A 109 -2.00 37.76 -19.26
C GLU A 109 -1.31 36.62 -18.49
N ARG A 110 -0.16 36.90 -17.88
CA ARG A 110 0.54 35.94 -17.01
C ARG A 110 -0.36 35.46 -15.87
N TYR A 111 -1.02 36.36 -15.14
CA TYR A 111 -1.96 35.96 -14.08
C TYR A 111 -3.15 35.16 -14.61
N ALA A 112 -3.66 35.47 -15.80
CA ALA A 112 -4.73 34.69 -16.42
C ALA A 112 -4.26 33.26 -16.74
N THR A 113 -3.06 33.10 -17.31
CA THR A 113 -2.48 31.78 -17.59
C THR A 113 -2.20 30.99 -16.32
N GLU A 114 -1.61 31.60 -15.30
CA GLU A 114 -1.32 30.92 -14.03
C GLU A 114 -2.60 30.56 -13.29
N LYS A 115 -3.64 31.40 -13.33
CA LYS A 115 -4.96 31.06 -12.80
C LYS A 115 -5.51 29.80 -13.44
N LEU A 116 -5.42 29.66 -14.77
CA LEU A 116 -5.87 28.45 -15.46
C LEU A 116 -5.04 27.23 -15.02
N ARG A 117 -3.73 27.36 -14.91
CA ARG A 117 -2.83 26.30 -14.42
C ARG A 117 -3.20 25.85 -13.00
N ILE A 118 -3.48 26.80 -12.11
CA ILE A 118 -3.90 26.50 -10.74
C ILE A 118 -5.26 25.80 -10.73
N LEU A 119 -6.22 26.23 -11.55
CA LEU A 119 -7.52 25.57 -11.62
C LEU A 119 -7.42 24.14 -12.17
N ASP A 120 -6.57 23.92 -13.18
CA ASP A 120 -6.31 22.60 -13.75
C ASP A 120 -5.67 21.66 -12.72
N THR A 121 -4.64 22.15 -11.99
CA THR A 121 -4.01 21.36 -10.92
C THR A 121 -4.99 21.05 -9.77
N MET A 122 -5.84 22.00 -9.38
CA MET A 122 -6.90 21.75 -8.40
C MET A 122 -7.87 20.66 -8.86
N GLN A 123 -8.24 20.67 -10.16
CA GLN A 123 -9.14 19.66 -10.70
C GLN A 123 -8.45 18.28 -10.76
N SER A 124 -7.21 18.22 -11.24
CA SER A 124 -6.41 16.99 -11.25
C SER A 124 -6.26 16.37 -9.85
N VAL A 125 -6.02 17.19 -8.82
CA VAL A 125 -5.95 16.71 -7.42
C VAL A 125 -7.29 16.15 -6.96
N ARG A 126 -8.43 16.78 -7.31
CA ARG A 126 -9.76 16.26 -6.96
C ARG A 126 -10.03 14.92 -7.62
N ASP A 127 -9.72 14.79 -8.90
CA ASP A 127 -9.92 13.57 -9.67
C ASP A 127 -9.04 12.44 -9.11
N ASN A 128 -7.76 12.71 -8.85
CA ASN A 128 -6.86 11.75 -8.22
C ASN A 128 -7.33 11.32 -6.82
N THR A 129 -7.82 12.28 -6.02
CA THR A 129 -8.36 11.94 -4.68
C THR A 129 -9.63 11.08 -4.80
N ALA A 130 -10.45 11.28 -5.82
CA ALA A 130 -11.62 10.43 -6.07
C ALA A 130 -11.20 9.00 -6.46
N GLU A 131 -10.21 8.86 -7.35
CA GLU A 131 -9.64 7.56 -7.73
C GLU A 131 -9.05 6.82 -6.52
N LEU A 132 -8.26 7.52 -5.69
CA LEU A 132 -7.66 6.93 -4.49
C LEU A 132 -8.71 6.46 -3.49
N ARG A 133 -9.86 7.14 -3.37
CA ARG A 133 -10.97 6.68 -2.53
C ARG A 133 -11.58 5.38 -3.05
N VAL A 134 -11.74 5.24 -4.36
CA VAL A 134 -12.22 3.99 -4.98
C VAL A 134 -11.24 2.85 -4.72
N GLN A 135 -9.95 3.07 -4.97
CA GLN A 135 -8.91 2.07 -4.72
C GLN A 135 -8.87 1.65 -3.23
N LEU A 136 -9.06 2.60 -2.32
CA LEU A 136 -9.12 2.33 -0.89
C LEU A 136 -10.33 1.46 -0.53
N GLU A 137 -11.52 1.73 -1.10
CA GLU A 137 -12.71 0.90 -0.87
C GLU A 137 -12.49 -0.53 -1.37
N GLU A 138 -11.89 -0.70 -2.55
CA GLU A 138 -11.56 -2.00 -3.12
C GLU A 138 -10.54 -2.76 -2.25
N ALA A 139 -9.49 -2.07 -1.80
CA ALA A 139 -8.48 -2.65 -0.92
C ALA A 139 -9.08 -3.08 0.43
N GLN A 140 -10.00 -2.29 0.99
CA GLN A 140 -10.74 -2.63 2.20
C GLN A 140 -11.63 -3.85 2.00
N ARG A 141 -12.34 -3.95 0.87
CA ARG A 141 -13.12 -5.17 0.54
C ARG A 141 -12.24 -6.40 0.45
N LEU A 142 -11.09 -6.31 -0.23
CA LEU A 142 -10.15 -7.42 -0.35
C LEU A 142 -9.59 -7.83 1.01
N LEU A 143 -9.24 -6.87 1.85
CA LEU A 143 -8.76 -7.13 3.20
C LEU A 143 -9.83 -7.81 4.07
N ALA A 144 -11.10 -7.38 3.98
CA ALA A 144 -12.20 -8.04 4.67
C ALA A 144 -12.39 -9.49 4.19
N LEU A 145 -12.31 -9.71 2.87
CA LEU A 145 -12.36 -11.06 2.29
C LEU A 145 -11.21 -11.93 2.80
N ARG A 146 -9.98 -11.40 2.83
CA ARG A 146 -8.80 -12.12 3.33
C ARG A 146 -8.95 -12.50 4.80
N LYS A 147 -9.43 -11.58 5.65
CA LYS A 147 -9.76 -11.87 7.05
C LYS A 147 -10.77 -13.01 7.18
N SER A 148 -11.81 -13.03 6.34
CA SER A 148 -12.79 -14.12 6.35
C SER A 148 -12.17 -15.47 5.98
N TYR A 149 -11.21 -15.50 5.04
CA TYR A 149 -10.46 -16.72 4.71
C TYR A 149 -9.52 -17.13 5.84
N ASP A 150 -8.85 -16.18 6.47
CA ASP A 150 -7.98 -16.45 7.62
C ASP A 150 -8.79 -17.03 8.79
N GLU A 151 -9.98 -16.49 9.08
CA GLU A 151 -10.90 -17.06 10.09
C GLU A 151 -11.35 -18.49 9.75
N LEU A 152 -11.65 -18.77 8.48
CA LEU A 152 -12.02 -20.12 8.04
C LEU A 152 -10.82 -21.08 8.13
N ALA A 153 -9.63 -20.62 7.74
CA ALA A 153 -8.40 -21.39 7.84
C ALA A 153 -8.07 -21.71 9.30
N GLU A 154 -8.22 -20.75 10.21
CA GLU A 154 -8.04 -20.95 11.64
C GLU A 154 -9.05 -21.98 12.18
N LYS A 155 -10.34 -21.90 11.81
CA LYS A 155 -11.35 -22.92 12.21
C LYS A 155 -11.00 -24.32 11.74
N ILE A 156 -10.44 -24.46 10.53
CA ILE A 156 -10.04 -25.75 9.96
C ILE A 156 -8.77 -26.28 10.63
N THR A 157 -7.78 -25.41 10.89
CA THR A 157 -6.45 -25.81 11.36
C THR A 157 -6.34 -25.91 12.88
N SER A 158 -7.12 -25.13 13.63
CA SER A 158 -7.15 -25.17 15.10
C SER A 158 -7.97 -26.33 15.67
N ASN A 159 -8.87 -26.91 14.87
CA ASN A 159 -9.69 -28.03 15.33
C ASN A 159 -8.85 -29.31 15.40
N ARG A 160 -8.39 -29.66 16.60
CA ARG A 160 -7.62 -30.88 16.90
C ARG A 160 -8.30 -32.19 16.47
N LEU A 161 -9.63 -32.19 16.27
CA LEU A 161 -10.37 -33.36 15.79
C LEU A 161 -10.21 -33.56 14.27
N LEU A 162 -9.91 -32.49 13.53
CA LEU A 162 -9.64 -32.56 12.10
C LEU A 162 -8.17 -32.93 11.88
N LYS A 163 -7.94 -34.19 11.50
CA LYS A 163 -6.60 -34.63 11.08
C LYS A 163 -6.22 -34.01 9.72
N PRO A 164 -4.93 -33.74 9.46
CA PRO A 164 -4.45 -33.35 8.14
C PRO A 164 -4.88 -34.34 7.05
N ARG A 165 -5.09 -33.86 5.83
CA ARG A 165 -5.56 -34.70 4.72
C ARG A 165 -4.59 -35.84 4.39
N GLU A 166 -3.28 -35.59 4.50
CA GLU A 166 -2.24 -36.59 4.24
C GLU A 166 -2.34 -37.76 5.23
N ASP A 167 -2.49 -37.46 6.52
CA ASP A 167 -2.68 -38.49 7.55
C ASP A 167 -3.98 -39.28 7.37
N GLN A 168 -5.06 -38.61 6.97
CA GLN A 168 -6.32 -39.29 6.66
C GLN A 168 -6.17 -40.23 5.46
N GLN A 169 -5.47 -39.82 4.41
CA GLN A 169 -5.19 -40.67 3.24
C GLN A 169 -4.33 -41.88 3.61
N ALA A 170 -3.27 -41.71 4.41
CA ALA A 170 -2.44 -42.81 4.87
C ALA A 170 -3.25 -43.83 5.71
N ASN A 171 -4.12 -43.35 6.60
CA ASN A 171 -5.00 -44.21 7.38
C ASN A 171 -6.03 -44.96 6.50
N LEU A 172 -6.62 -44.29 5.50
CA LEU A 172 -7.52 -44.93 4.55
C LEU A 172 -6.82 -46.02 3.74
N GLN A 173 -5.59 -45.77 3.27
CA GLN A 173 -4.80 -46.77 2.55
C GLN A 173 -4.48 -47.97 3.44
N LYS A 174 -4.14 -47.75 4.72
CA LYS A 174 -3.90 -48.83 5.68
C LYS A 174 -5.15 -49.69 5.90
N LEU A 175 -6.29 -49.05 6.14
CA LEU A 175 -7.56 -49.76 6.33
C LEU A 175 -7.98 -50.53 5.08
N GLN A 176 -7.76 -49.97 3.89
CA GLN A 176 -8.00 -50.67 2.64
C GLN A 176 -7.10 -51.92 2.51
N ALA A 177 -5.82 -51.82 2.83
CA ALA A 177 -4.92 -52.97 2.84
C ALA A 177 -5.39 -54.07 3.81
N GLU A 178 -5.78 -53.69 5.03
CA GLU A 178 -6.30 -54.62 6.04
C GLU A 178 -7.61 -55.30 5.59
N ILE A 179 -8.54 -54.56 4.98
CA ILE A 179 -9.76 -55.12 4.40
C ILE A 179 -9.42 -56.14 3.31
N THR A 180 -8.48 -55.82 2.42
CA THR A 180 -8.09 -56.76 1.35
C THR A 180 -7.43 -58.02 1.89
N GLU A 181 -6.69 -57.92 3.01
CA GLU A 181 -6.09 -59.05 3.70
C GLU A 181 -7.16 -59.93 4.36
N LEU A 182 -8.09 -59.34 5.12
CA LEU A 182 -9.20 -60.06 5.74
C LEU A 182 -10.13 -60.73 4.70
N GLU A 183 -10.38 -60.08 3.58
CA GLU A 183 -11.14 -60.67 2.47
C GLU A 183 -10.41 -61.89 1.87
N LYS A 184 -9.07 -61.85 1.79
CA LYS A 184 -8.27 -62.98 1.35
C LYS A 184 -8.32 -64.11 2.37
N GLU A 185 -8.09 -63.81 3.65
CA GLU A 185 -8.20 -64.79 4.74
C GLU A 185 -9.59 -65.43 4.78
N SER A 186 -10.66 -64.66 4.64
CA SER A 186 -12.03 -65.19 4.58
C SER A 186 -12.23 -66.15 3.41
N LYS A 187 -11.61 -65.90 2.24
CA LYS A 187 -11.65 -66.81 1.09
C LYS A 187 -10.87 -68.09 1.39
N ASP A 188 -9.70 -67.97 2.03
CA ASP A 188 -8.87 -69.11 2.42
C ASP A 188 -9.58 -69.97 3.50
N TYR A 189 -10.27 -69.36 4.46
CA TYR A 189 -11.11 -70.08 5.43
C TYR A 189 -12.30 -70.76 4.77
N ALA A 190 -12.96 -70.12 3.80
CA ALA A 190 -14.03 -70.74 3.05
C ALA A 190 -13.53 -71.97 2.26
N HIS A 191 -12.34 -71.88 1.67
CA HIS A 191 -11.68 -73.00 0.99
C HIS A 191 -11.40 -74.16 1.95
N THR A 192 -10.66 -73.91 3.03
CA THR A 192 -10.31 -74.94 4.02
C THR A 192 -11.55 -75.56 4.68
N TRP A 193 -12.61 -74.79 4.90
CA TRP A 193 -13.88 -75.29 5.40
C TRP A 193 -14.56 -76.24 4.40
N SER A 194 -14.53 -75.90 3.10
CA SER A 194 -15.08 -76.75 2.04
C SER A 194 -14.32 -78.08 1.93
N GLU A 195 -12.99 -78.05 1.99
CA GLU A 195 -12.14 -79.25 2.00
C GLU A 195 -12.40 -80.13 3.22
N ARG A 196 -12.50 -79.54 4.42
CA ARG A 196 -12.84 -80.28 5.63
C ARG A 196 -14.21 -80.91 5.53
N ARG A 197 -15.20 -80.20 4.97
CA ARG A 197 -16.55 -80.74 4.78
C ARG A 197 -16.55 -81.91 3.80
N GLU A 198 -15.73 -81.84 2.75
CA GLU A 198 -15.51 -82.96 1.84
C GLU A 198 -14.82 -84.14 2.54
N GLN A 199 -13.76 -83.90 3.31
CA GLN A 199 -13.05 -84.92 4.10
C GLN A 199 -14.00 -85.61 5.09
N PHE A 200 -14.79 -84.85 5.85
CA PHE A 200 -15.83 -85.40 6.73
C PHE A 200 -16.87 -86.21 5.94
N GLY A 201 -17.25 -85.76 4.74
CA GLY A 201 -18.14 -86.50 3.85
C GLY A 201 -17.56 -87.87 3.48
N ARG A 202 -16.29 -87.93 3.09
CA ARG A 202 -15.57 -89.18 2.78
C ARG A 202 -15.50 -90.12 3.99
N ILE A 203 -15.17 -89.60 5.18
CA ILE A 203 -15.13 -90.41 6.42
C ILE A 203 -16.50 -90.98 6.76
N VAL A 204 -17.57 -90.19 6.62
CA VAL A 204 -18.94 -90.68 6.86
C VAL A 204 -19.33 -91.77 5.86
N GLU A 205 -18.96 -91.61 4.59
CA GLU A 205 -19.20 -92.61 3.55
C GLU A 205 -18.43 -93.91 3.83
N GLU A 206 -17.14 -93.82 4.14
CA GLU A 206 -16.31 -94.96 4.55
C GLU A 206 -16.86 -95.62 5.82
N GLY A 207 -17.32 -94.83 6.81
CA GLY A 207 -17.98 -95.34 8.01
C GLY A 207 -19.30 -96.07 7.72
N MET A 208 -20.08 -95.62 6.73
CA MET A 208 -21.25 -96.35 6.25
C MET A 208 -20.86 -97.63 5.51
N GLN A 209 -19.82 -97.61 4.68
CA GLN A 209 -19.29 -98.80 4.01
C GLN A 209 -18.77 -99.83 5.01
N LEU A 210 -18.04 -99.40 6.04
CA LEU A 210 -17.57 -100.27 7.12
C LEU A 210 -18.75 -100.90 7.88
N ARG A 211 -19.83 -100.14 8.16
CA ARG A 211 -21.04 -100.72 8.75
C ARG A 211 -21.74 -101.73 7.84
N ARG A 212 -21.68 -101.54 6.52
CA ARG A 212 -22.17 -102.55 5.56
C ARG A 212 -21.29 -103.78 5.59
N LEU A 213 -19.97 -103.64 5.49
CA LEU A 213 -19.00 -104.73 5.64
C LEU A 213 -19.17 -105.49 6.95
N ILE A 214 -19.32 -104.81 8.10
CA ILE A 214 -19.57 -105.46 9.40
C ILE A 214 -20.91 -106.20 9.39
N ARG A 215 -21.95 -105.66 8.75
CA ARG A 215 -23.24 -106.35 8.63
C ARG A 215 -23.12 -107.58 7.74
N ASP A 216 -22.48 -107.43 6.59
CA ASP A 216 -22.28 -108.49 5.61
C ASP A 216 -21.36 -109.58 6.19
N GLU A 217 -20.33 -109.22 6.95
CA GLU A 217 -19.45 -110.13 7.69
C GLU A 217 -20.18 -110.77 8.88
N LYS A 218 -21.04 -110.03 9.60
CA LYS A 218 -21.92 -110.60 10.63
C LYS A 218 -22.90 -111.61 10.03
N GLU A 219 -23.51 -111.30 8.89
CA GLU A 219 -24.41 -112.20 8.16
C GLU A 219 -23.66 -113.38 7.54
N GLU A 220 -22.40 -113.20 7.13
CA GLU A 220 -21.51 -114.27 6.66
C GLU A 220 -21.07 -115.18 7.81
N VAL A 221 -20.76 -114.63 8.99
CA VAL A 221 -20.50 -115.39 10.21
C VAL A 221 -21.76 -116.14 10.64
N GLU A 222 -22.94 -115.52 10.57
CA GLU A 222 -24.22 -116.18 10.86
C GLU A 222 -24.55 -117.29 9.83
N ARG A 223 -24.17 -117.13 8.55
CA ARG A 223 -24.23 -118.21 7.54
C ARG A 223 -23.16 -119.29 7.71
N ARG A 224 -22.01 -118.96 8.29
CA ARG A 224 -20.90 -119.90 8.53
C ARG A 224 -21.02 -120.61 9.88
N GLU A 225 -21.78 -120.05 10.81
CA GLU A 225 -22.18 -120.61 12.10
C GLU A 225 -23.56 -121.28 12.03
N GLY A 226 -24.35 -121.03 10.98
CA GLY A 226 -25.61 -121.73 10.69
C GLY A 226 -25.50 -123.20 10.27
N MET A 227 -24.38 -123.88 10.57
CA MET A 227 -24.21 -125.32 10.36
C MET A 227 -23.59 -126.04 11.58
N GLN A 228 -23.81 -125.51 12.79
CA GLN A 228 -23.70 -126.24 14.04
C GLN A 228 -24.80 -125.71 15.00
N GLU A 229 -25.79 -126.56 15.28
CA GLU A 229 -26.91 -126.42 16.25
C GLU A 229 -26.45 -125.83 17.61
N GLU A 230 -27.13 -124.81 18.14
CA GLU A 230 -28.33 -124.84 19.03
C GLU A 230 -28.02 -125.18 20.50
N GLU A 231 -28.63 -124.40 21.41
CA GLU A 231 -28.73 -124.57 22.88
C GLU A 231 -27.42 -124.44 23.69
N ASP A 232 -27.29 -123.72 24.80
CA ASP A 232 -28.18 -123.33 25.90
C ASP A 232 -27.46 -122.17 26.67
N GLY A 233 -28.12 -121.13 27.21
CA GLY A 233 -28.53 -121.10 28.63
C GLY A 233 -27.33 -120.93 29.58
N ASP A 234 -26.94 -119.70 29.94
CA ASP A 234 -27.23 -119.05 31.24
C ASP A 234 -26.04 -119.11 32.24
N ASP A 235 -25.99 -118.09 33.12
CA ASP A 235 -25.03 -117.76 34.18
C ASP A 235 -23.62 -117.29 33.77
N GLY A 236 -23.06 -116.22 34.35
CA GLY A 236 -23.37 -115.66 35.65
C GLY A 236 -22.08 -115.48 36.44
N ASP A 237 -21.56 -114.26 36.39
CA ASP A 237 -20.79 -113.59 37.43
C ASP A 237 -19.28 -113.86 37.66
N VAL A 238 -18.62 -112.73 37.94
CA VAL A 238 -17.18 -112.40 37.97
C VAL A 238 -16.39 -113.02 39.13
N PRO A 239 -15.05 -113.16 38.98
CA PRO A 239 -14.18 -112.51 39.97
C PRO A 239 -12.83 -111.95 39.47
N SER A 240 -12.54 -110.73 39.96
CA SER A 240 -11.37 -110.36 40.80
C SER A 240 -9.92 -110.40 40.29
N LYS A 241 -9.25 -109.24 40.49
CA LYS A 241 -7.81 -109.00 40.78
C LYS A 241 -6.79 -109.35 39.68
N GLY A 242 -5.86 -108.50 39.25
CA GLY A 242 -5.38 -107.18 39.68
C GLY A 242 -3.90 -107.00 39.25
N LYS A 243 -3.42 -105.74 39.25
CA LYS A 243 -2.00 -105.27 39.25
C LYS A 243 -1.28 -105.34 37.87
N SER A 244 -0.50 -104.35 37.40
CA SER A 244 0.14 -103.18 38.01
C SER A 244 0.87 -102.30 36.96
N SER A 245 1.12 -101.01 37.33
CA SER A 245 2.25 -100.14 36.94
C SER A 245 2.24 -99.52 35.53
N GLY A 246 2.55 -98.26 35.26
CA GLY A 246 2.96 -97.03 35.97
C GLY A 246 2.70 -95.88 34.96
N ALA A 247 3.02 -94.60 35.10
CA ALA A 247 3.60 -93.71 36.09
C ALA A 247 3.43 -92.29 35.49
N ASN A 248 3.48 -91.26 36.34
CA ASN A 248 3.73 -89.83 36.02
C ASN A 248 2.58 -88.93 35.54
N THR A 249 1.80 -88.48 36.53
CA THR A 249 1.38 -87.09 36.81
C THR A 249 2.58 -86.09 36.81
N PRO A 250 2.43 -84.74 36.69
CA PRO A 250 1.52 -83.98 37.54
C PRO A 250 0.86 -82.67 37.04
N ARG A 251 -0.31 -82.47 37.65
CA ARG A 251 -1.03 -81.24 38.01
C ARG A 251 -0.15 -80.25 38.79
N HIS A 252 -0.25 -78.95 38.55
CA HIS A 252 -0.45 -77.97 39.64
C HIS A 252 -0.93 -76.59 39.15
N GLU A 253 -1.77 -76.00 39.97
CA GLU A 253 -2.27 -74.63 40.00
C GLU A 253 -1.20 -73.65 40.52
N SER A 254 -1.28 -72.36 40.21
CA SER A 254 -1.05 -71.23 41.15
C SER A 254 -0.72 -69.92 40.42
N ASP A 255 -1.54 -68.90 40.68
CA ASP A 255 -1.18 -67.55 41.14
C ASP A 255 0.05 -66.78 40.61
N SER A 256 -0.24 -65.49 40.37
CA SER A 256 0.55 -64.30 40.72
C SER A 256 1.67 -63.78 39.81
N LEU A 257 1.44 -62.53 39.37
CA LEU A 257 2.35 -61.37 39.35
C LEU A 257 3.63 -61.45 38.48
N THR A 258 3.86 -60.55 37.53
CA THR A 258 4.70 -59.30 37.62
C THR A 258 5.17 -58.91 36.20
N PRO A 259 5.90 -57.79 35.92
CA PRO A 259 6.26 -56.64 36.77
C PRO A 259 6.01 -55.24 36.15
N SER A 260 5.93 -54.26 37.04
CA SER A 260 6.21 -52.83 36.80
C SER A 260 7.68 -52.53 37.18
N GLN A 261 8.12 -51.30 36.88
CA GLN A 261 9.35 -50.57 37.28
C GLN A 261 10.44 -50.48 36.21
N HIS A 262 11.14 -49.37 35.95
CA HIS A 262 11.26 -47.96 36.41
C HIS A 262 12.15 -47.31 35.30
N GLY A 263 12.13 -46.02 34.90
CA GLY A 263 12.04 -44.76 35.64
C GLY A 263 13.29 -43.90 35.31
N HIS A 264 13.09 -42.57 35.18
CA HIS A 264 14.04 -41.45 35.34
C HIS A 264 14.85 -40.86 34.14
N ASP A 265 14.37 -39.70 33.69
CA ASP A 265 14.96 -38.33 33.59
C ASP A 265 16.39 -38.02 33.08
N ASP A 266 16.39 -37.06 32.15
CA ASP A 266 17.00 -35.71 32.19
C ASP A 266 18.54 -35.48 32.04
N LEU A 267 18.81 -34.35 31.37
CA LEU A 267 20.03 -33.56 31.22
C LEU A 267 21.14 -34.05 30.28
N GLY A 268 21.46 -33.17 29.33
CA GLY A 268 22.38 -33.42 28.24
C GLY A 268 23.86 -33.24 28.54
N ARG A 269 24.67 -33.66 27.56
CA ARG A 269 25.95 -33.05 27.20
C ARG A 269 26.46 -33.72 25.91
N SER A 270 26.75 -32.92 24.88
CA SER A 270 27.84 -33.19 23.93
C SER A 270 29.19 -33.09 24.71
N PRO A 271 30.34 -33.66 24.28
CA PRO A 271 30.91 -33.49 22.93
C PRO A 271 31.76 -34.66 22.36
N ALA A 272 32.29 -34.40 21.16
CA ALA A 272 33.39 -35.08 20.45
C ALA A 272 33.06 -36.43 19.81
N GLY A 273 33.32 -36.68 18.53
CA GLY A 273 33.98 -35.90 17.50
C GLY A 273 34.51 -36.87 16.45
N LEU A 274 34.35 -36.56 15.16
CA LEU A 274 35.30 -36.95 14.12
C LEU A 274 35.17 -35.94 12.96
N GLN A 275 36.32 -35.33 12.66
CA GLN A 275 36.58 -34.31 11.65
C GLN A 275 36.67 -34.92 10.24
N VAL A 276 36.45 -34.09 9.23
CA VAL A 276 37.32 -33.78 8.06
C VAL A 276 36.56 -32.66 7.28
N GLU A 277 36.96 -31.38 7.37
CA GLU A 277 37.88 -30.64 6.45
C GLU A 277 37.41 -30.71 4.97
N LYS A 278 37.28 -29.65 4.15
CA LYS A 278 37.69 -28.23 4.22
C LYS A 278 37.12 -27.46 2.98
N THR A 279 37.12 -26.12 3.06
CA THR A 279 37.04 -25.09 1.97
C THR A 279 35.65 -24.80 1.38
N GLY A 280 35.17 -23.55 1.18
CA GLY A 280 35.79 -22.22 1.19
C GLY A 280 35.57 -21.51 -0.16
N THR A 281 35.24 -20.21 -0.14
CA THR A 281 35.04 -19.24 -1.27
C THR A 281 33.63 -19.21 -1.87
N ALA A 282 32.85 -18.13 -1.70
CA ALA A 282 32.92 -16.77 -2.25
C ALA A 282 32.30 -16.66 -3.66
N GLY A 283 31.30 -15.77 -3.77
CA GLY A 283 30.96 -14.96 -4.95
C GLY A 283 30.68 -15.67 -6.27
N ALA A 284 29.41 -15.69 -6.67
CA ALA A 284 29.03 -15.88 -8.07
C ALA A 284 28.18 -14.69 -8.53
N VAL A 285 28.90 -13.63 -8.93
CA VAL A 285 28.40 -12.60 -9.84
C VAL A 285 28.50 -13.18 -11.25
N SER A 286 27.42 -13.16 -12.03
CA SER A 286 27.44 -13.51 -13.45
C SER A 286 27.52 -12.26 -14.34
N PRO A 287 28.09 -12.36 -15.56
CA PRO A 287 28.92 -11.31 -16.12
C PRO A 287 28.26 -10.49 -17.24
N LEU A 288 28.68 -9.23 -17.30
CA LEU A 288 29.22 -8.50 -18.46
C LEU A 288 28.59 -8.76 -19.84
N ARG A 289 27.92 -7.73 -20.37
CA ARG A 289 28.01 -7.42 -21.82
C ARG A 289 28.23 -5.91 -22.01
N GLN A 290 29.45 -5.59 -22.38
CA GLN A 290 29.93 -4.29 -22.83
C GLN A 290 30.00 -4.32 -24.36
N MET A 291 29.61 -3.21 -25.00
CA MET A 291 29.89 -2.72 -26.37
C MET A 291 28.69 -1.83 -26.76
N THR A 292 28.78 -0.60 -27.26
CA THR A 292 29.86 0.25 -27.77
C THR A 292 29.26 1.66 -27.90
N ALA A 293 30.04 2.68 -27.58
CA ALA A 293 29.78 4.09 -27.89
C ALA A 293 29.70 4.33 -29.41
N VAL A 294 28.93 5.35 -29.85
CA VAL A 294 29.43 6.51 -30.63
C VAL A 294 28.45 7.69 -30.47
N ASP A 295 29.04 8.86 -30.51
CA ASP A 295 28.64 10.24 -30.19
C ASP A 295 27.37 10.82 -30.84
N ASP A 296 26.75 11.79 -30.17
CA ASP A 296 26.55 13.11 -30.81
C ASP A 296 26.55 14.25 -29.78
N GLU A 297 27.26 15.31 -30.13
CA GLU A 297 27.48 16.52 -29.36
C GLU A 297 26.27 17.46 -29.46
N ASN A 298 25.79 18.04 -28.35
CA ASN A 298 25.75 19.50 -28.27
C ASN A 298 25.50 20.04 -26.84
N LYS A 299 26.23 21.11 -26.58
CA LYS A 299 26.29 21.95 -25.38
C LYS A 299 24.93 22.50 -24.97
N ILE A 300 24.76 22.74 -23.66
CA ILE A 300 24.50 24.07 -23.04
C ILE A 300 24.66 23.89 -21.52
N THR A 301 25.58 24.66 -20.93
CA THR A 301 25.72 24.86 -19.47
C THR A 301 24.70 25.89 -18.99
N PRO A 302 24.30 25.80 -17.71
CA PRO A 302 24.18 27.02 -16.92
C PRO A 302 24.94 26.89 -15.60
N ASP A 303 25.95 27.74 -15.44
CA ASP A 303 26.46 28.13 -14.13
C ASP A 303 25.49 29.11 -13.47
N GLN A 304 25.57 29.13 -12.14
CA GLN A 304 25.28 30.25 -11.24
C GLN A 304 23.90 30.26 -10.56
N ASP A 305 23.73 29.37 -9.58
CA ASP A 305 22.76 29.57 -8.50
C ASP A 305 23.43 30.26 -7.30
N THR A 306 22.79 31.35 -6.88
CA THR A 306 23.14 32.18 -5.72
C THR A 306 22.75 31.50 -4.42
N SER A 307 23.74 31.35 -3.53
CA SER A 307 23.57 30.99 -2.12
C SER A 307 22.56 31.91 -1.41
N MET A 308 21.47 31.34 -0.90
CA MET A 308 20.61 31.96 0.11
C MET A 308 20.86 31.22 1.42
N GLU A 309 21.46 31.92 2.39
CA GLU A 309 21.68 31.43 3.75
C GLU A 309 20.33 31.35 4.49
N ASP A 310 20.10 30.19 5.11
CA ASP A 310 18.94 29.86 5.94
C ASP A 310 19.31 30.16 7.40
N GLU A 311 18.80 31.26 7.96
CA GLU A 311 18.86 31.51 9.40
C GLU A 311 17.69 30.81 10.08
N GLY A 312 17.96 29.64 10.65
CA GLY A 312 17.14 29.01 11.66
C GLY A 312 17.97 28.78 12.92
N GLU A 313 17.54 29.38 14.04
CA GLU A 313 17.66 28.79 15.38
C GLU A 313 16.75 29.56 16.36
N VAL A 314 15.57 28.99 16.63
CA VAL A 314 14.73 29.34 17.78
C VAL A 314 14.85 28.17 18.75
N PRO A 315 15.36 28.35 19.99
CA PRO A 315 15.43 27.25 20.93
C PRO A 315 14.04 26.90 21.48
N GLU A 316 13.75 25.60 21.44
CA GLU A 316 12.70 24.95 22.23
C GLU A 316 12.92 25.19 23.73
N GLU A 317 11.86 25.56 24.45
CA GLU A 317 11.67 25.10 25.83
C GLU A 317 10.33 24.35 25.90
N LEU A 318 10.46 23.05 26.06
CA LEU A 318 9.45 22.11 26.55
C LEU A 318 9.12 22.45 28.01
N GLU A 319 7.83 22.51 28.37
CA GLU A 319 7.41 22.20 29.73
C GLU A 319 6.11 21.38 29.70
N GLU A 320 6.23 20.17 30.26
CA GLU A 320 5.22 19.14 30.42
C GLU A 320 4.25 19.47 31.57
N GLY A 321 2.99 19.05 31.43
CA GLY A 321 2.19 18.45 32.51
C GLY A 321 1.40 19.40 33.42
N GLU A 322 0.08 19.20 33.49
CA GLU A 322 -0.59 18.55 34.63
C GLU A 322 -2.13 18.55 34.41
N GLU A 323 -2.76 17.38 34.42
CA GLU A 323 -4.20 17.22 34.62
C GLU A 323 -4.50 17.32 36.12
N VAL A 324 -5.48 18.14 36.50
CA VAL A 324 -6.22 17.97 37.77
C VAL A 324 -7.71 18.27 37.53
N GLN A 325 -8.54 17.23 37.69
CA GLN A 325 -9.96 17.33 38.02
C GLN A 325 -10.11 17.92 39.43
N ASP A 326 -11.05 18.83 39.69
CA ASP A 326 -12.30 18.50 40.40
C ASP A 326 -13.18 19.74 40.71
N ASP A 327 -14.48 19.48 40.65
CA ASP A 327 -15.59 19.96 41.48
C ASP A 327 -16.16 21.41 41.50
N ARG A 328 -17.50 21.40 41.33
CA ARG A 328 -18.55 22.24 41.95
C ARG A 328 -18.69 23.72 41.58
N ALA A 329 -19.85 24.08 41.00
CA ALA A 329 -21.05 24.39 41.78
C ALA A 329 -22.22 24.89 40.91
N ASP A 330 -23.39 24.31 41.18
CA ASP A 330 -24.75 24.81 41.04
C ASP A 330 -25.01 26.20 40.41
N LYS A 331 -25.92 26.21 39.43
CA LYS A 331 -27.10 27.09 39.45
C LYS A 331 -28.14 26.62 38.44
N MET A 332 -29.06 25.79 38.93
CA MET A 332 -30.44 25.77 38.46
C MET A 332 -31.14 26.98 39.09
N ASP A 333 -31.70 27.86 38.26
CA ASP A 333 -32.86 28.62 38.68
C ASP A 333 -33.83 28.77 37.50
N THR A 334 -35.01 28.24 37.76
CA THR A 334 -36.25 28.35 37.02
C THR A 334 -36.80 29.78 37.11
N THR A 335 -37.17 30.37 35.98
CA THR A 335 -38.41 31.15 35.79
C THR A 335 -38.76 31.21 34.32
#